data_AF-A0A9D2IY24-F1
#
_entry.id   AF-A0A9D2IY24-F1
#
_cell.length_a   1.000
_cell.length_b   1.000
_cell.length_c   1.000
_cell.angle_alpha   90.00
_cell.angle_beta   90.00
_cell.angle_gamma   90.00
#
_symmetry.space_group_name_H-M   'P 1'
#
loop_
_entity.id
_entity.type
_entity.pdbx_description
1 polymer ?
#
loop_
_entity_poly.entity_id
_entity_poly.type
_entity_poly.pdbx_seq_one_letter_code
_entity_poly.pdbx_strand_id
1 'polypeptide(L)'
;MKIRDLAAAVREYPRLRQALEESRTELETSKLECRRLLDQLNELEPLADEWYQQSVGREYTVSIERQKIAKLQKVLASFCPVLDSTEKLCRFYDIIAPEFDGDGFHLYDAALAISGIRHIGSEFPYEDNRGAFDFADGRQLLKYLTALRFHAVQWDVVPGTPYEKAILLEVDTATPEYRAFERDIYAGALRNMGFQDLLPQERERQTGKQKEKRKEGAER
;
A
#
# COMPACT_ATOMS: atom_id res chain seq x y z
N MET A 1 30.15 -7.62 74.05
CA MET A 1 29.26 -6.52 73.60
C MET A 1 29.29 -5.44 74.68
N LYS A 2 29.63 -4.18 74.37
CA LYS A 2 29.72 -3.14 75.42
C LYS A 2 28.30 -2.71 75.84
N ILE A 3 28.10 -2.31 77.09
CA ILE A 3 26.79 -1.92 77.65
C ILE A 3 26.14 -0.77 76.84
N ARG A 4 26.98 0.12 76.25
CA ARG A 4 26.53 1.16 75.32
C ARG A 4 25.89 0.61 74.05
N ASP A 5 26.42 -0.48 73.50
CA ASP A 5 25.91 -1.11 72.28
C ASP A 5 24.54 -1.78 72.55
N LEU A 6 24.35 -2.32 73.76
CA LEU A 6 23.09 -2.93 74.18
C LEU A 6 21.98 -1.87 74.37
N ALA A 7 22.33 -0.72 74.95
CA ALA A 7 21.40 0.39 75.12
C ALA A 7 20.98 1.05 73.79
N ALA A 8 21.89 1.10 72.80
CA ALA A 8 21.58 1.56 71.45
C ALA A 8 20.65 0.58 70.72
N ALA A 9 20.94 -0.72 70.78
CA ALA A 9 20.11 -1.77 70.17
C ALA A 9 18.67 -1.80 70.73
N VAL A 10 18.50 -1.58 72.05
CA VAL A 10 17.17 -1.51 72.67
C VAL A 10 16.39 -0.27 72.22
N ARG A 11 17.05 0.85 71.93
CA ARG A 11 16.41 2.07 71.40
C ARG A 11 16.01 1.93 69.93
N GLU A 12 16.78 1.18 69.13
CA GLU A 12 16.48 0.96 67.70
C GLU A 12 15.52 -0.20 67.43
N TYR A 13 15.34 -1.11 68.38
CA TYR A 13 14.46 -2.27 68.25
C TYR A 13 13.01 -1.93 67.78
N PRO A 14 12.32 -0.90 68.32
CA PRO A 14 10.98 -0.54 67.84
C PRO A 14 10.96 -0.11 66.37
N ARG A 15 11.98 0.64 65.94
CA ARG A 15 12.13 1.10 64.55
C ARG A 15 12.39 -0.07 63.60
N LEU A 16 13.26 -1.00 63.99
CA LEU A 16 13.54 -2.21 63.20
C LEU A 16 12.30 -3.12 63.12
N ARG A 17 11.54 -3.22 64.21
CA ARG A 17 10.28 -3.97 64.23
C ARG A 17 9.23 -3.35 63.31
N GLN A 18 9.08 -2.03 63.33
CA GLN A 18 8.18 -1.31 62.44
C GLN A 18 8.59 -1.51 60.96
N ALA A 19 9.87 -1.33 60.63
CA ALA A 19 10.38 -1.56 59.28
C ALA A 19 10.18 -3.02 58.81
N LEU A 20 10.28 -3.99 59.72
CA LEU A 20 10.00 -5.40 59.42
C LEU A 20 8.50 -5.64 59.16
N GLU A 21 7.61 -4.99 59.92
CA GLU A 21 6.16 -5.07 59.71
C GLU A 21 5.76 -4.39 58.37
N GLU A 22 6.29 -3.22 58.06
CA GLU A 22 6.11 -2.51 56.78
C GLU A 22 6.56 -3.39 55.61
N SER A 23 7.79 -3.92 55.66
CA SER A 23 8.31 -4.81 54.62
C SER A 23 7.49 -6.11 54.47
N ARG A 24 6.93 -6.63 55.56
CA ARG A 24 6.01 -7.79 55.50
C ARG A 24 4.71 -7.45 54.80
N THR A 25 4.14 -6.27 55.06
CA THR A 25 2.90 -5.85 54.39
C THR A 25 3.12 -5.62 52.90
N GLU A 26 4.23 -5.00 52.52
CA GLU A 26 4.64 -4.81 51.12
C GLU A 26 4.88 -6.14 50.41
N LEU A 27 5.49 -7.11 51.10
CA LEU A 27 5.67 -8.45 50.54
C LEU A 27 4.32 -9.13 50.29
N GLU A 28 3.35 -8.99 51.20
CA GLU A 28 2.02 -9.57 51.01
C GLU A 28 1.21 -8.87 49.91
N THR A 29 1.32 -7.55 49.76
CA THR A 29 0.68 -6.85 48.63
C THR A 29 1.30 -7.25 47.30
N SER A 30 2.62 -7.31 47.22
CA SER A 30 3.33 -7.77 46.02
C SER A 30 2.97 -9.21 45.64
N LYS A 31 2.88 -10.12 46.61
CA LYS A 31 2.43 -11.51 46.37
C LYS A 31 0.99 -11.59 45.88
N LEU A 32 0.11 -10.68 46.31
CA LEU A 32 -1.26 -10.62 45.84
C LEU A 32 -1.33 -10.11 44.39
N GLU A 33 -0.54 -9.09 44.06
CA GLU A 33 -0.41 -8.57 42.69
C GLU A 33 0.15 -9.63 41.74
N CYS A 34 1.20 -10.35 42.14
CA CYS A 34 1.75 -11.45 41.35
C CYS A 34 0.72 -12.56 41.09
N ARG A 35 -0.10 -12.90 42.08
CA ARG A 35 -1.20 -13.86 41.91
C ARG A 35 -2.23 -13.36 40.91
N ARG A 36 -2.64 -12.09 41.03
CA ARG A 36 -3.58 -11.47 40.09
C ARG A 36 -3.04 -11.46 38.66
N LEU A 37 -1.77 -11.12 38.47
CA LEU A 37 -1.14 -11.12 37.15
C LEU A 37 -1.05 -12.54 36.57
N LEU A 38 -0.77 -13.55 37.41
CA LEU A 38 -0.74 -14.93 36.98
C LEU A 38 -2.14 -15.43 36.56
N ASP A 39 -3.19 -15.06 37.30
CA ASP A 39 -4.57 -15.39 36.93
C ASP A 39 -4.95 -14.74 35.59
N GLN A 40 -4.57 -13.47 35.40
CA GLN A 40 -4.77 -12.78 34.12
C GLN A 40 -3.99 -13.44 32.96
N LEU A 41 -2.76 -13.90 33.19
CA LEU A 41 -2.00 -14.64 32.18
C LEU A 41 -2.68 -15.96 31.82
N ASN A 42 -3.16 -16.71 32.81
CA ASN A 42 -3.87 -17.97 32.60
C ASN A 42 -5.20 -17.78 31.85
N GLU A 43 -5.88 -16.65 32.03
CA GLU A 43 -7.09 -16.31 31.25
C GLU A 43 -6.77 -15.93 29.80
N LEU A 44 -5.63 -15.27 29.56
CA LEU A 44 -5.23 -14.82 28.23
C LEU A 44 -4.60 -15.92 27.36
N GLU A 45 -3.94 -16.92 27.97
CA GLU A 45 -3.29 -18.03 27.27
C GLU A 45 -4.24 -18.80 26.32
N PRO A 46 -5.43 -19.29 26.74
CA PRO A 46 -6.34 -20.00 25.84
C PRO A 46 -6.91 -19.09 24.74
N LEU A 47 -7.13 -17.80 25.04
CA LEU A 47 -7.58 -16.84 24.04
C LEU A 47 -6.51 -16.67 22.94
N ALA A 48 -5.24 -16.53 23.33
CA ALA A 48 -4.14 -16.41 22.37
C ALA A 48 -4.05 -17.65 21.47
N ASP A 49 -4.22 -18.84 22.02
CA ASP A 49 -4.25 -20.10 21.27
C ASP A 49 -5.43 -20.17 20.29
N GLU A 50 -6.63 -19.77 20.71
CA GLU A 50 -7.81 -19.71 19.83
C GLU A 50 -7.59 -18.72 18.68
N TRP A 51 -7.08 -17.53 18.97
CA TRP A 51 -6.73 -16.52 17.96
C TRP A 51 -5.69 -17.07 16.97
N TYR A 52 -4.67 -17.76 17.46
CA TYR A 52 -3.64 -18.38 16.63
C TYR A 52 -4.24 -19.45 15.71
N GLN A 53 -5.05 -20.37 16.24
CA GLN A 53 -5.71 -21.41 15.45
C GLN A 53 -6.65 -20.82 14.40
N GLN A 54 -7.41 -19.79 14.75
CA GLN A 54 -8.30 -19.09 13.82
C GLN A 54 -7.50 -18.41 12.70
N SER A 55 -6.38 -17.77 13.04
CA SER A 55 -5.48 -17.13 12.08
C SER A 55 -4.92 -18.14 11.08
N VAL A 56 -4.38 -19.26 11.58
CA VAL A 56 -3.84 -20.35 10.75
C VAL A 56 -4.93 -20.95 9.85
N GLY A 57 -6.14 -21.17 10.38
CA GLY A 57 -7.27 -21.67 9.62
C GLY A 57 -7.68 -20.74 8.48
N ARG A 58 -7.72 -19.43 8.72
CA ARG A 58 -7.99 -18.40 7.70
C ARG A 58 -6.88 -18.32 6.66
N GLU A 59 -5.62 -18.41 7.08
CA GLU A 59 -4.50 -18.40 6.15
C GLU A 59 -4.52 -19.62 5.22
N TYR A 60 -4.85 -20.80 5.76
CA TYR A 60 -5.02 -22.01 4.97
C TYR A 60 -6.12 -21.87 3.91
N THR A 61 -7.31 -21.37 4.28
CA THR A 61 -8.40 -21.17 3.30
C THR A 61 -8.02 -20.15 2.23
N VAL A 62 -7.40 -19.03 2.62
CA VAL A 62 -6.87 -18.03 1.68
C VAL A 62 -5.84 -18.65 0.73
N SER A 63 -4.95 -19.53 1.23
CA SER A 63 -3.94 -20.19 0.39
C SER A 63 -4.56 -21.10 -0.68
N ILE A 64 -5.62 -21.82 -0.34
CA ILE A 64 -6.36 -22.67 -1.28
C ILE A 64 -7.02 -21.81 -2.36
N GLU A 65 -7.72 -20.74 -1.97
CA GLU A 65 -8.37 -19.85 -2.94
C GLU A 65 -7.35 -19.17 -3.85
N ARG A 66 -6.22 -18.71 -3.31
CA ARG A 66 -5.08 -18.21 -4.10
C ARG A 66 -4.59 -19.23 -5.12
N GLN A 67 -4.47 -20.50 -4.73
CA GLN A 67 -4.05 -21.56 -5.66
C GLN A 67 -5.08 -21.81 -6.76
N LYS A 68 -6.38 -21.79 -6.44
CA LYS A 68 -7.46 -21.92 -7.43
C LYS A 68 -7.44 -20.76 -8.42
N ILE A 69 -7.35 -19.52 -7.94
CA ILE A 69 -7.25 -18.31 -8.77
C ILE A 69 -6.02 -18.40 -9.68
N ALA A 70 -4.86 -18.77 -9.15
CA ALA A 70 -3.64 -18.92 -9.96
C ALA A 70 -3.78 -19.98 -11.07
N LYS A 71 -4.52 -21.08 -10.82
CA LYS A 71 -4.83 -22.07 -11.86
C LYS A 71 -5.77 -21.49 -12.92
N LEU A 72 -6.82 -20.78 -12.51
CA LEU A 72 -7.76 -20.13 -13.43
C LEU A 72 -7.08 -19.05 -14.28
N GLN A 73 -6.19 -18.25 -13.69
CA GLN A 73 -5.39 -17.26 -14.40
C GLN A 73 -4.51 -17.91 -15.47
N LYS A 74 -3.84 -19.02 -15.17
CA LYS A 74 -3.05 -19.77 -16.16
C LYS A 74 -3.90 -20.31 -17.31
N VAL A 75 -5.09 -20.82 -17.00
CA VAL A 75 -6.04 -21.30 -18.02
C VAL A 75 -6.51 -20.12 -18.87
N LEU A 76 -6.90 -19.00 -18.26
CA LEU A 76 -7.29 -17.79 -18.96
C LEU A 76 -6.18 -17.29 -19.89
N ALA A 77 -4.93 -17.26 -19.42
CA ALA A 77 -3.77 -16.89 -20.22
C ALA A 77 -3.51 -17.83 -21.42
N SER A 78 -3.91 -19.10 -21.33
CA SER A 78 -3.82 -20.02 -22.47
C SER A 78 -4.88 -19.78 -23.55
N PHE A 79 -6.03 -19.19 -23.19
CA PHE A 79 -7.14 -18.90 -24.11
C PHE A 79 -7.13 -17.47 -24.64
N CYS A 80 -6.65 -16.50 -23.86
CA CYS A 80 -6.60 -15.11 -24.25
C CYS A 80 -5.43 -14.85 -25.23
N PRO A 81 -5.66 -14.13 -26.35
CA PRO A 81 -4.55 -13.65 -27.16
C PRO A 81 -3.70 -12.67 -26.35
N VAL A 82 -2.39 -12.64 -26.64
CA VAL A 82 -1.45 -11.69 -26.01
C VAL A 82 -1.96 -10.25 -26.23
N LEU A 83 -1.96 -9.45 -25.17
CA LEU A 83 -2.37 -8.04 -25.20
C LEU A 83 -1.25 -7.16 -25.78
N ASP A 84 -0.99 -7.33 -27.07
CA ASP A 84 0.11 -6.72 -27.83
C ASP A 84 -0.18 -5.31 -28.37
N SER A 85 -1.45 -4.91 -28.43
CA SER A 85 -1.88 -3.60 -28.93
C SER A 85 -2.59 -2.76 -27.86
N THR A 86 -2.48 -1.43 -27.99
CA THR A 86 -3.21 -0.46 -27.14
C THR A 86 -4.71 -0.75 -27.14
N GLU A 87 -5.31 -0.93 -28.31
CA GLU A 87 -6.75 -1.20 -28.43
C GLU A 87 -7.19 -2.46 -27.68
N LYS A 88 -6.37 -3.53 -27.71
CA LYS A 88 -6.65 -4.76 -26.97
C LYS A 88 -6.55 -4.54 -25.46
N LEU A 89 -5.54 -3.79 -25.00
CA LEU A 89 -5.37 -3.42 -23.60
C LEU A 89 -6.57 -2.60 -23.09
N CYS A 90 -6.97 -1.57 -23.83
CA CYS A 90 -8.12 -0.73 -23.48
C CYS A 90 -9.41 -1.57 -23.41
N ARG A 91 -9.70 -2.35 -24.45
CA ARG A 91 -10.91 -3.19 -24.48
C ARG A 91 -10.93 -4.21 -23.34
N PHE A 92 -9.80 -4.84 -23.05
CA PHE A 92 -9.72 -5.80 -21.95
C PHE A 92 -9.94 -5.11 -20.61
N TYR A 93 -9.30 -3.95 -20.39
CA TYR A 93 -9.51 -3.12 -19.21
C TYR A 93 -10.98 -2.72 -19.06
N ASP A 94 -11.62 -2.21 -20.11
CA ASP A 94 -13.01 -1.74 -20.06
C ASP A 94 -14.00 -2.86 -19.67
N ILE A 95 -13.70 -4.11 -20.02
CA ILE A 95 -14.50 -5.28 -19.64
C ILE A 95 -14.37 -5.59 -18.15
N ILE A 96 -13.15 -5.51 -17.60
CA ILE A 96 -12.88 -5.89 -16.20
C ILE A 96 -13.03 -4.72 -15.22
N ALA A 97 -12.93 -3.48 -15.70
CA ALA A 97 -12.89 -2.28 -14.86
C ALA A 97 -14.07 -2.19 -13.88
N PRO A 98 -15.34 -2.52 -14.23
CA PRO A 98 -16.43 -2.43 -13.26
C PRO A 98 -16.21 -3.26 -11.98
N GLU A 99 -15.53 -4.40 -12.07
CA GLU A 99 -15.30 -5.30 -10.94
C GLU A 99 -13.93 -5.10 -10.29
N PHE A 100 -12.92 -4.68 -11.05
CA PHE A 100 -11.52 -4.61 -10.60
C PHE A 100 -11.00 -3.18 -10.41
N ASP A 101 -11.57 -2.18 -11.10
CA ASP A 101 -11.16 -0.78 -11.03
C ASP A 101 -12.33 0.17 -11.35
N GLY A 102 -13.43 0.02 -10.60
CA GLY A 102 -14.69 0.73 -10.88
C GLY A 102 -14.48 2.24 -10.90
N ASP A 103 -13.77 2.73 -9.88
CA ASP A 103 -13.44 4.14 -9.71
C ASP A 103 -12.23 4.60 -10.54
N GLY A 104 -11.45 3.67 -11.13
CA GLY A 104 -10.30 3.99 -11.98
C GLY A 104 -9.02 4.38 -11.23
N PHE A 105 -8.88 4.00 -9.96
CA PHE A 105 -7.70 4.30 -9.16
C PHE A 105 -6.48 3.50 -9.61
N HIS A 106 -6.62 2.24 -10.04
CA HIS A 106 -5.46 1.50 -10.57
C HIS A 106 -4.93 2.13 -11.86
N LEU A 107 -5.82 2.65 -12.70
CA LEU A 107 -5.47 3.42 -13.89
C LEU A 107 -4.74 4.72 -13.53
N TYR A 108 -5.24 5.45 -12.53
CA TYR A 108 -4.60 6.66 -12.01
C TYR A 108 -3.23 6.40 -11.40
N ASP A 109 -3.09 5.37 -10.56
CA ASP A 109 -1.82 5.00 -9.92
C ASP A 109 -0.76 4.61 -10.96
N ALA A 110 -1.16 3.89 -12.01
CA ALA A 110 -0.28 3.57 -13.12
C ALA A 110 0.18 4.84 -13.85
N ALA A 111 -0.72 5.79 -14.06
CA ALA A 111 -0.39 7.09 -14.66
C ALA A 111 0.51 7.95 -13.77
N LEU A 112 0.31 7.95 -12.45
CA LEU A 112 1.20 8.62 -11.49
C LEU A 112 2.61 8.04 -11.53
N ALA A 113 2.73 6.71 -11.55
CA ALA A 113 4.01 6.02 -11.62
C ALA A 113 4.81 6.38 -12.89
N ILE A 114 4.12 6.57 -14.02
CA ILE A 114 4.72 6.94 -15.31
C ILE A 114 5.03 8.45 -15.38
N SER A 115 4.11 9.27 -14.89
CA SER A 115 4.23 10.73 -14.97
C SER A 115 5.30 11.29 -14.04
N GLY A 116 5.58 10.60 -12.91
CA GLY A 116 6.54 11.03 -11.91
C GLY A 116 6.05 12.18 -11.01
N ILE A 117 4.77 12.55 -11.15
CA ILE A 117 4.12 13.60 -10.35
C ILE A 117 3.79 12.98 -8.99
N ARG A 118 4.24 13.61 -7.89
CA ARG A 118 4.07 13.07 -6.54
C ARG A 118 2.69 13.32 -5.96
N HIS A 119 2.11 14.48 -6.22
CA HIS A 119 0.81 14.86 -5.68
C HIS A 119 0.11 15.80 -6.67
N ILE A 120 -1.15 15.52 -7.00
CA ILE A 120 -1.89 16.33 -7.98
C ILE A 120 -2.36 17.65 -7.36
N GLY A 121 -2.74 17.66 -6.09
CA GLY A 121 -3.23 18.86 -5.40
C GLY A 121 -2.17 19.98 -5.29
N SER A 122 -0.87 19.65 -5.32
CA SER A 122 0.17 20.68 -5.32
C SER A 122 0.26 21.43 -6.65
N GLU A 123 -0.12 20.77 -7.74
CA GLU A 123 -0.11 21.35 -9.09
C GLU A 123 -1.41 22.10 -9.41
N PHE A 124 -2.47 21.86 -8.63
CA PHE A 124 -3.78 22.50 -8.76
C PHE A 124 -4.26 23.10 -7.42
N PRO A 125 -3.59 24.15 -6.90
CA PRO A 125 -3.87 24.65 -5.54
C PRO A 125 -5.28 25.19 -5.37
N TYR A 126 -5.87 25.80 -6.41
CA TYR A 126 -7.22 26.35 -6.31
C TYR A 126 -8.27 25.25 -6.22
N GLU A 127 -8.15 24.22 -7.06
CA GLU A 127 -9.02 23.04 -7.09
C GLU A 127 -8.90 22.24 -5.79
N ASP A 128 -7.67 22.05 -5.29
CA ASP A 128 -7.39 21.35 -4.04
C ASP A 128 -8.05 22.07 -2.85
N ASN A 129 -7.87 23.39 -2.75
CA ASN A 129 -8.52 24.20 -1.71
C ASN A 129 -10.05 24.25 -1.82
N ARG A 130 -10.61 23.95 -2.99
CA ARG A 130 -12.07 23.81 -3.20
C ARG A 130 -12.58 22.41 -2.84
N GLY A 131 -11.70 21.49 -2.44
CA GLY A 131 -12.04 20.10 -2.19
C GLY A 131 -12.40 19.33 -3.46
N ALA A 132 -11.92 19.78 -4.64
CA ALA A 132 -12.26 19.15 -5.91
C ALA A 132 -11.70 17.73 -6.04
N PHE A 133 -10.65 17.40 -5.29
CA PHE A 133 -10.01 16.08 -5.29
C PHE A 133 -10.47 15.17 -4.14
N ASP A 134 -11.12 15.72 -3.11
CA ASP A 134 -11.53 14.97 -1.91
C ASP A 134 -12.51 13.83 -2.21
N PHE A 135 -13.35 14.03 -3.23
CA PHE A 135 -14.37 13.08 -3.67
C PHE A 135 -14.17 12.66 -5.14
N ALA A 136 -13.00 12.96 -5.72
CA ALA A 136 -12.73 12.62 -7.10
C ALA A 136 -12.44 11.13 -7.24
N ASP A 137 -13.11 10.50 -8.22
CA ASP A 137 -12.73 9.16 -8.64
C ASP A 137 -11.38 9.17 -9.38
N GLY A 138 -10.73 8.02 -9.49
CA GLY A 138 -9.45 7.89 -10.18
C GLY A 138 -9.51 8.33 -11.64
N ARG A 139 -10.66 8.19 -12.33
CA ARG A 139 -10.84 8.67 -13.71
C ARG A 139 -10.82 10.19 -13.79
N GLN A 140 -11.41 10.88 -12.82
CA GLN A 140 -11.38 12.34 -12.71
C GLN A 140 -9.96 12.81 -12.43
N LEU A 141 -9.27 12.20 -11.45
CA LEU A 141 -7.87 12.50 -11.15
C LEU A 141 -6.96 12.29 -12.37
N LEU A 142 -7.20 11.21 -13.14
CA LEU A 142 -6.46 10.93 -14.37
C LEU A 142 -6.64 12.01 -15.43
N LYS A 143 -7.80 12.67 -15.53
CA LYS A 143 -8.01 13.78 -16.48
C LYS A 143 -7.10 14.97 -16.14
N TYR A 144 -7.06 15.37 -14.87
CA TYR A 144 -6.17 16.45 -14.41
C TYR A 144 -4.70 16.09 -14.65
N LEU A 145 -4.31 14.85 -14.34
CA LEU A 145 -2.94 14.38 -14.50
C LEU A 145 -2.52 14.36 -15.99
N THR A 146 -3.41 13.87 -16.86
CA THR A 146 -3.18 13.79 -18.30
C THR A 146 -3.10 15.20 -18.90
N ALA A 147 -4.03 16.09 -18.54
CA ALA A 147 -3.99 17.48 -18.99
C ALA A 147 -2.69 18.18 -18.57
N LEU A 148 -2.26 17.98 -17.32
CA LEU A 148 -1.00 18.53 -16.83
C LEU A 148 0.21 17.97 -17.60
N ARG A 149 0.25 16.65 -17.81
CA ARG A 149 1.35 15.95 -18.51
C ARG A 149 1.54 16.42 -19.95
N PHE A 150 0.44 16.70 -20.66
CA PHE A 150 0.46 17.13 -22.06
C PHE A 150 0.30 18.65 -22.24
N HIS A 151 0.47 19.42 -21.17
CA HIS A 151 0.37 20.88 -21.18
C HIS A 151 -0.97 21.39 -21.75
N ALA A 152 -2.05 20.64 -21.52
CA ALA A 152 -3.41 20.97 -21.91
C ALA A 152 -4.20 21.58 -20.74
N VAL A 153 -3.55 22.46 -19.96
CA VAL A 153 -4.18 23.21 -18.86
C VAL A 153 -4.05 24.69 -19.17
N GLN A 154 -5.19 25.37 -19.21
CA GLN A 154 -5.25 26.82 -19.23
C GLN A 154 -5.64 27.34 -17.84
N TRP A 155 -5.04 28.44 -17.43
CA TRP A 155 -5.31 29.08 -16.15
C TRP A 155 -6.19 30.31 -16.36
N ASP A 156 -7.31 30.39 -15.66
CA ASP A 156 -8.25 31.51 -15.69
C ASP A 156 -8.28 32.22 -14.33
N VAL A 157 -8.14 33.55 -14.35
CA VAL A 157 -8.07 34.34 -13.12
C VAL A 157 -9.45 34.44 -12.50
N VAL A 158 -9.58 34.00 -11.25
CA VAL A 158 -10.86 34.02 -10.54
C VAL A 158 -11.18 35.46 -10.14
N PRO A 159 -12.29 36.06 -10.63
CA PRO A 159 -12.59 37.47 -10.41
C PRO A 159 -12.60 37.84 -8.92
N GLY A 160 -11.90 38.91 -8.58
CA GLY A 160 -11.83 39.41 -7.20
C GLY A 160 -10.88 38.64 -6.28
N THR A 161 -10.09 37.71 -6.80
CA THR A 161 -9.07 36.98 -6.03
C THR A 161 -7.74 36.90 -6.80
N PRO A 162 -6.60 36.65 -6.12
CA PRO A 162 -5.32 36.40 -6.79
C PRO A 162 -5.17 34.95 -7.26
N TYR A 163 -6.22 34.14 -7.20
CA TYR A 163 -6.16 32.71 -7.54
C TYR A 163 -6.47 32.49 -9.02
N GLU A 164 -5.82 31.46 -9.56
CA GLU A 164 -6.05 30.97 -10.91
C GLU A 164 -6.75 29.61 -10.83
N LYS A 165 -7.76 29.41 -11.67
CA LYS A 165 -8.49 28.16 -11.80
C LYS A 165 -8.03 27.44 -13.06
N ALA A 166 -7.85 26.13 -12.98
CA ALA A 166 -7.56 25.28 -14.12
C ALA A 166 -8.80 25.06 -15.00
N ILE A 167 -8.60 25.23 -16.30
CA ILE A 167 -9.49 24.81 -17.37
C ILE A 167 -8.75 23.73 -18.15
N LEU A 168 -9.26 22.50 -18.06
CA LEU A 168 -8.69 21.36 -18.77
C LEU A 168 -9.10 21.43 -20.24
N LEU A 169 -8.11 21.45 -21.12
CA LEU A 169 -8.29 21.43 -22.58
C LEU A 169 -8.25 19.99 -23.10
N GLU A 170 -8.74 19.79 -24.32
CA GLU A 170 -8.63 18.48 -24.99
C GLU A 170 -7.17 18.17 -25.33
N VAL A 171 -6.73 16.98 -24.95
CA VAL A 171 -5.39 16.46 -25.26
C VAL A 171 -5.41 15.80 -26.64
N ASP A 172 -4.40 16.08 -27.46
CA ASP A 172 -4.26 15.43 -28.76
C ASP A 172 -3.87 13.95 -28.61
N THR A 173 -4.88 13.09 -28.70
CA THR A 173 -4.73 11.63 -28.61
C THR A 173 -4.13 10.98 -29.85
N ALA A 174 -3.93 11.73 -30.95
CA ALA A 174 -3.29 11.22 -32.16
C ALA A 174 -1.76 11.23 -32.05
N THR A 175 -1.19 11.97 -31.09
CA THR A 175 0.26 12.05 -30.90
C THR A 175 0.87 10.69 -30.52
N PRO A 176 2.04 10.33 -31.07
CA PRO A 176 2.71 9.08 -30.70
C PRO A 176 3.10 9.05 -29.22
N GLU A 177 3.38 10.22 -28.62
CA GLU A 177 3.65 10.38 -27.19
C GLU A 177 2.44 9.99 -26.35
N TYR A 178 1.24 10.47 -26.71
CA TYR A 178 0.00 10.10 -26.03
C TYR A 178 -0.30 8.61 -26.19
N ARG A 179 -0.13 8.06 -27.39
CA ARG A 179 -0.38 6.63 -27.65
C ARG A 179 0.56 5.72 -26.85
N ALA A 180 1.81 6.12 -26.68
CA ALA A 180 2.76 5.40 -25.84
C ALA A 180 2.35 5.48 -24.35
N PHE A 181 1.99 6.67 -23.88
CA PHE A 181 1.51 6.89 -22.51
C PHE A 181 0.25 6.08 -22.21
N GLU A 182 -0.75 6.13 -23.10
CA GLU A 182 -1.99 5.36 -23.03
C GLU A 182 -1.69 3.87 -22.89
N ARG A 183 -0.85 3.32 -23.78
CA ARG A 183 -0.42 1.91 -23.71
C ARG A 183 0.17 1.56 -22.35
N ASP A 184 1.09 2.38 -21.88
CA ASP A 184 1.90 2.08 -20.71
C ASP A 184 1.05 2.19 -19.43
N ILE A 185 0.08 3.11 -19.37
CA ILE A 185 -0.90 3.21 -18.28
C ILE A 185 -1.78 1.96 -18.23
N TYR A 186 -2.41 1.57 -19.34
CA TYR A 186 -3.28 0.40 -19.35
C TYR A 186 -2.51 -0.88 -19.02
N ALA A 187 -1.29 -1.04 -19.54
CA ALA A 187 -0.43 -2.16 -19.18
C ALA A 187 -0.05 -2.13 -17.69
N GLY A 188 0.24 -0.94 -17.13
CA GLY A 188 0.52 -0.75 -15.71
C GLY A 188 -0.67 -1.09 -14.81
N ALA A 189 -1.86 -0.62 -15.16
CA ALA A 189 -3.08 -0.89 -14.42
C ALA A 189 -3.41 -2.40 -14.42
N LEU A 190 -3.34 -3.04 -15.59
CA LEU A 190 -3.53 -4.49 -15.71
C LEU A 190 -2.51 -5.28 -14.90
N ARG A 191 -1.26 -4.83 -14.82
CA ARG A 191 -0.23 -5.43 -13.97
C ARG A 191 -0.56 -5.28 -12.48
N ASN A 192 -1.01 -4.10 -12.06
CA ASN A 192 -1.40 -3.85 -10.66
C ASN A 192 -2.61 -4.72 -10.24
N MET A 193 -3.51 -5.01 -11.18
CA MET A 193 -4.66 -5.91 -10.98
C MET A 193 -4.31 -7.40 -11.11
N GLY A 194 -3.04 -7.77 -11.37
CA GLY A 194 -2.58 -9.15 -11.40
C GLY A 194 -2.69 -9.86 -12.77
N PHE A 195 -2.91 -9.12 -13.86
CA PHE A 195 -3.00 -9.66 -15.22
C PHE A 195 -1.66 -9.61 -15.97
N GLN A 196 -0.52 -9.59 -15.27
CA GLN A 196 0.80 -9.47 -15.91
C GLN A 196 1.12 -10.59 -16.90
N ASP A 197 0.55 -11.77 -16.71
CA ASP A 197 0.80 -12.94 -17.57
C ASP A 197 0.18 -12.81 -18.96
N LEU A 198 -0.79 -11.90 -19.13
CA LEU A 198 -1.44 -11.60 -20.42
C LEU A 198 -0.70 -10.52 -21.23
N LEU A 199 0.21 -9.79 -20.58
CA LEU A 199 0.96 -8.72 -21.20
C LEU A 199 2.18 -9.30 -21.94
N PRO A 200 2.66 -8.63 -23.02
CA PRO A 200 3.88 -9.04 -23.69
C PRO A 200 5.04 -9.10 -22.69
N GLN A 201 5.66 -10.26 -22.51
CA GLN A 201 6.83 -10.37 -21.66
C GLN A 201 7.96 -9.53 -22.26
N GLU A 202 8.55 -8.61 -21.49
CA GLU A 202 9.71 -7.78 -21.90
C GLU A 202 10.96 -8.62 -22.32
N ARG A 203 10.90 -9.95 -22.18
CA ARG A 203 11.95 -10.90 -22.56
C ARG A 203 12.36 -10.82 -24.04
N GLU A 204 11.51 -10.32 -24.93
CA GLU A 204 11.86 -10.17 -26.36
C GLU A 204 12.84 -9.01 -26.64
N ARG A 205 12.89 -7.99 -25.78
CA ARG A 205 13.85 -6.87 -25.94
C ARG A 205 15.28 -7.27 -25.56
N GLN A 206 15.45 -8.26 -24.68
CA GLN A 206 16.77 -8.76 -24.30
C GLN A 206 17.31 -9.81 -25.28
N THR A 207 16.45 -10.68 -25.82
CA THR A 207 16.86 -11.69 -26.82
C THR A 207 17.21 -11.06 -28.18
N GLY A 208 16.58 -9.94 -28.56
CA GLY A 208 16.97 -9.15 -29.74
C GLY A 208 18.36 -8.52 -29.59
N LYS A 209 18.62 -7.81 -28.48
CA LYS A 209 19.92 -7.18 -28.19
C LYS A 209 21.06 -8.18 -28.04
N GLN A 210 20.78 -9.39 -27.56
CA GLN A 210 21.78 -10.45 -27.41
C GLN A 210 22.08 -11.17 -28.75
N LYS A 211 21.12 -11.20 -29.69
CA LYS A 211 21.33 -11.71 -31.06
C LYS A 211 22.09 -10.72 -31.95
N GLU A 212 21.87 -9.41 -31.82
CA GLU A 212 22.64 -8.39 -32.54
C GLU A 212 24.11 -8.37 -32.11
N LYS A 213 24.40 -8.40 -30.80
CA LYS A 213 25.78 -8.48 -30.29
C LYS A 213 26.54 -9.74 -30.72
N ARG A 214 25.83 -10.85 -31.01
CA ARG A 214 26.44 -12.08 -31.53
C ARG A 214 26.72 -12.02 -33.05
N LYS A 215 26.02 -11.16 -33.80
CA LYS A 215 26.29 -10.95 -35.23
C LYS A 215 27.45 -9.97 -35.45
N GLU A 216 27.52 -8.88 -34.69
CA GLU A 216 28.64 -7.92 -34.77
C GLU A 216 30.00 -8.51 -34.34
N GLY A 217 30.00 -9.54 -33.48
CA GLY A 217 31.21 -10.25 -33.07
C GLY A 217 31.66 -11.36 -34.02
N ALA A 218 30.88 -11.67 -35.06
CA ALA A 218 31.20 -12.69 -36.07
C ALA A 218 31.66 -12.10 -37.41
N GLU A 219 31.57 -10.78 -37.58
CA GLU A 219 32.01 -10.02 -38.76
C GLU A 219 33.29 -9.21 -38.51
N ARG A 220 33.99 -9.44 -37.38
CA ARG A 220 35.33 -8.92 -37.08
C ARG A 220 36.31 -10.07 -36.92
#